data_AF-E4Z6K5-F1
#
_entry.id   AF-E4Z6K5-F1
#
_cell.length_a   1.000
_cell.length_b   1.000
_cell.length_c   1.000
_cell.angle_alpha   90.00
_cell.angle_beta   90.00
_cell.angle_gamma   90.00
#
_symmetry.space_group_name_H-M   'P 1'
#
loop_
_entity.id
_entity.type
_entity.pdbx_description
1 polymer ?
#
loop_
_entity_poly.entity_id
_entity_poly.type
_entity_poly.pdbx_seq_one_letter_code
_entity_poly.pdbx_strand_id
1 'polypeptide(L)'
;EGSEEASKWFSKYLEVDVKLSINAGGRFLRDKKEDWARTWRLDGVQKDENEVAFADGAPILMLSTQSLADVNSNIQRKSYTMKTFRPNMIISTESGRPWEEDEWCGKLQIGEAILAVSSPCPRCIFTTIDPETATRFVLI
;
A
#
# COMPACT_ATOMS: atom_id res chain seq x y z
N GLU A 1 -13.71 18.46 6.40
CA GLU A 1 -14.10 18.32 4.99
C GLU A 1 -13.14 19.14 4.12
N GLY A 2 -12.97 18.79 2.85
CA GLY A 2 -12.27 19.64 1.88
C GLY A 2 -13.12 20.85 1.48
N SER A 3 -12.55 21.77 0.68
CA SER A 3 -13.31 22.95 0.24
C SER A 3 -14.40 22.58 -0.78
N GLU A 4 -15.46 23.38 -0.82
CA GLU A 4 -16.51 23.26 -1.84
C GLU A 4 -15.94 23.43 -3.25
N GLU A 5 -14.98 24.34 -3.41
CA GLU A 5 -14.25 24.56 -4.66
C GLU A 5 -13.52 23.30 -5.12
N ALA A 6 -12.79 22.63 -4.23
CA ALA A 6 -12.11 21.38 -4.55
C ALA A 6 -13.11 20.28 -4.94
N SER A 7 -14.22 20.16 -4.21
CA SER A 7 -15.27 19.19 -4.51
C SER A 7 -15.88 19.44 -5.89
N LYS A 8 -16.23 20.69 -6.22
CA LYS A 8 -16.72 21.08 -7.56
C LYS A 8 -15.71 20.76 -8.66
N TRP A 9 -14.42 21.00 -8.41
CA TRP A 9 -13.36 20.69 -9.36
C TRP A 9 -13.29 19.18 -9.64
N PHE A 10 -13.25 18.35 -8.60
CA PHE A 10 -13.22 16.89 -8.77
C PHE A 10 -14.49 16.35 -9.42
N SER A 11 -15.67 16.86 -9.05
CA SER A 11 -16.93 16.44 -9.69
C SER A 11 -16.94 16.73 -11.19
N LYS A 12 -16.41 17.89 -11.58
CA LYS A 12 -16.26 18.25 -13.00
C LYS A 12 -15.26 17.34 -13.72
N TYR A 13 -14.12 17.07 -13.12
CA TYR A 13 -13.06 16.25 -13.74
C TYR A 13 -13.47 14.78 -13.88
N LEU A 14 -14.14 14.23 -12.87
CA LEU A 14 -14.57 12.82 -12.84
C LEU A 14 -15.94 12.59 -13.50
N GLU A 15 -16.65 13.66 -13.87
CA GLU A 15 -18.03 13.62 -14.41
C GLU A 15 -19.03 12.88 -13.49
N VAL A 16 -18.76 12.88 -12.18
CA VAL A 16 -19.59 12.26 -11.14
C VAL A 16 -19.61 13.18 -9.92
N ASP A 17 -20.76 13.34 -9.28
CA ASP A 17 -20.85 14.18 -8.08
C ASP A 17 -20.10 13.55 -6.90
N VAL A 18 -19.02 14.20 -6.46
CA VAL A 18 -18.14 13.76 -5.37
C VAL A 18 -17.83 14.90 -4.40
N LYS A 19 -17.44 14.53 -3.17
CA LYS A 19 -16.92 15.46 -2.17
C LYS A 19 -15.53 15.05 -1.74
N LEU A 20 -14.61 16.02 -1.67
CA LEU A 20 -13.29 15.78 -1.08
C LEU A 20 -13.42 15.80 0.45
N SER A 21 -13.04 14.71 1.11
CA SER A 21 -12.96 14.64 2.57
C SER A 21 -11.50 14.61 3.03
N ILE A 22 -11.23 15.29 4.15
CA ILE A 22 -9.88 15.37 4.76
C ILE A 22 -10.01 14.93 6.21
N ASN A 23 -9.22 13.93 6.61
CA ASN A 23 -9.14 13.47 7.99
C ASN A 23 -8.03 14.23 8.76
N ALA A 24 -8.23 15.54 8.92
CA ALA A 24 -7.30 16.37 9.68
C ALA A 24 -7.44 16.08 11.19
N GLY A 25 -6.36 15.59 11.79
CA GLY A 25 -6.26 15.32 13.22
C GLY A 25 -6.75 13.94 13.67
N GLY A 26 -6.82 12.94 12.78
CA GLY A 26 -7.13 11.56 13.17
C GLY A 26 -8.54 11.36 13.71
N ARG A 27 -9.52 12.18 13.27
CA ARG A 27 -10.90 12.11 13.76
C ARG A 27 -11.67 10.90 13.24
N PHE A 28 -11.26 10.37 12.09
CA PHE A 28 -11.83 9.17 11.48
C PHE A 28 -10.75 8.11 11.35
N LEU A 29 -10.50 7.41 12.44
CA LEU A 29 -9.63 6.26 12.47
C LEU A 29 -10.48 5.01 12.47
N ARG A 30 -10.09 4.06 11.64
CA ARG A 30 -10.70 2.75 11.55
C ARG A 30 -9.72 1.75 12.13
N ASP A 31 -10.17 1.09 13.17
CA ASP A 31 -9.45 -0.03 13.74
C ASP A 31 -9.46 -1.21 12.75
N LYS A 32 -8.27 -1.73 12.46
CA LYS A 32 -8.07 -2.94 11.64
C LYS A 32 -7.89 -4.20 12.49
N LYS A 33 -8.35 -4.21 13.74
CA LYS A 33 -8.52 -5.41 14.57
C LYS A 33 -9.31 -6.48 13.78
N GLU A 34 -8.57 -7.36 13.12
CA GLU A 34 -8.86 -8.78 12.85
C GLU A 34 -9.36 -9.27 11.48
N ASP A 35 -9.82 -8.47 10.52
CA ASP A 35 -10.63 -9.08 9.44
C ASP A 35 -9.93 -9.71 8.20
N TRP A 36 -8.61 -9.75 8.07
CA TRP A 36 -7.99 -10.48 6.92
C TRP A 36 -6.50 -10.82 7.04
N ALA A 37 -5.73 -10.05 7.81
CA ALA A 37 -4.30 -10.28 7.97
C ALA A 37 -4.09 -11.37 9.04
N ARG A 38 -3.64 -12.56 8.62
CA ARG A 38 -3.24 -13.62 9.56
C ARG A 38 -2.07 -13.10 10.41
N THR A 39 -2.34 -12.59 11.61
CA THR A 39 -1.38 -11.87 12.45
C THR A 39 -0.32 -12.74 13.14
N TRP A 40 -0.06 -13.96 12.68
CA TRP A 40 0.93 -14.87 13.29
C TRP A 40 2.36 -14.28 13.29
N ARG A 41 2.64 -13.28 12.44
CA ARG A 41 3.94 -12.57 12.43
C ARG A 41 4.09 -11.52 13.53
N LEU A 42 3.01 -11.24 14.26
CA LEU A 42 2.99 -10.29 15.38
C LEU A 42 3.08 -11.00 16.75
N ASP A 43 3.29 -12.32 16.79
CA ASP A 43 3.48 -13.04 18.04
C ASP A 43 4.65 -12.44 18.83
N GLY A 44 4.38 -11.99 20.06
CA GLY A 44 5.37 -11.32 20.92
C GLY A 44 5.65 -9.85 20.59
N VAL A 45 4.97 -9.27 19.59
CA VAL A 45 5.04 -7.82 19.29
C VAL A 45 3.84 -7.12 19.92
N GLN A 46 4.10 -6.08 20.71
CA GLN A 46 3.04 -5.21 21.22
C GLN A 46 2.31 -4.58 20.02
N LYS A 47 1.03 -4.92 19.86
CA LYS A 47 0.16 -4.27 18.89
C LYS A 47 -0.18 -2.88 19.43
N ASP A 48 0.44 -1.85 18.88
CA ASP A 48 -0.13 -0.51 18.98
C ASP A 48 -1.46 -0.47 18.21
N GLU A 49 -2.23 0.60 18.40
CA GLU A 49 -3.50 0.80 17.70
C GLU A 49 -3.26 0.74 16.18
N ASN A 50 -3.70 -0.35 15.54
CA ASN A 50 -3.58 -0.59 14.10
C ASN A 50 -4.64 0.23 13.37
N GLU A 51 -4.59 1.53 13.56
CA GLU A 51 -5.56 2.45 13.04
C GLU A 51 -5.11 2.99 11.68
N VAL A 52 -6.05 3.01 10.75
CA VAL A 52 -5.88 3.62 9.45
C VAL A 52 -7.02 4.59 9.21
N ALA A 53 -6.72 5.69 8.53
CA ALA A 53 -7.76 6.57 8.00
C ALA A 53 -8.38 5.92 6.74
N PHE A 54 -8.01 6.41 5.56
CA PHE A 54 -8.53 5.93 4.29
C PHE A 54 -7.70 4.81 3.65
N ALA A 55 -6.62 4.36 4.29
CA ALA A 55 -5.80 3.27 3.77
C ALA A 55 -6.51 1.91 3.86
N ASP A 56 -6.24 1.03 2.90
CA ASP A 56 -6.97 -0.23 2.73
C ASP A 56 -6.70 -1.22 3.87
N GLY A 57 -5.41 -1.42 4.21
CA GLY A 57 -4.94 -2.61 4.93
C GLY A 57 -4.03 -2.34 6.12
N ALA A 58 -3.03 -1.48 5.95
CA ALA A 58 -2.04 -1.14 6.96
C ALA A 58 -1.56 0.32 6.78
N PRO A 59 -0.95 0.95 7.81
CA PRO A 59 -0.45 2.32 7.72
C PRO A 59 0.72 2.48 6.74
N ILE A 60 1.56 1.44 6.62
CA ILE A 60 2.75 1.42 5.77
C ILE A 60 2.73 0.15 4.92
N LEU A 61 2.92 0.32 3.61
CA LEU A 61 3.22 -0.76 2.67
C LEU A 61 4.69 -0.69 2.25
N MET A 62 5.38 -1.81 2.36
CA MET A 62 6.77 -2.00 1.91
C MET A 62 6.80 -2.83 0.62
N LEU A 63 7.78 -2.56 -0.24
CA LEU A 63 8.09 -3.37 -1.42
C LEU A 63 9.57 -3.24 -1.75
N SER A 64 10.25 -4.35 -2.05
CA SER A 64 11.65 -4.30 -2.45
C SER A 64 11.83 -4.04 -3.95
N THR A 65 12.94 -3.40 -4.32
CA THR A 65 13.32 -3.20 -5.73
C THR A 65 13.60 -4.54 -6.41
N GLN A 66 14.10 -5.53 -5.67
CA GLN A 66 14.37 -6.89 -6.13
C GLN A 66 13.07 -7.64 -6.47
N SER A 67 12.04 -7.56 -5.63
CA SER A 67 10.71 -8.13 -5.94
C SER A 67 10.09 -7.50 -7.18
N LEU A 68 10.19 -6.17 -7.33
CA LEU A 68 9.70 -5.50 -8.55
C LEU A 68 10.45 -5.96 -9.80
N ALA A 69 11.77 -6.13 -9.71
CA ALA A 69 12.58 -6.64 -10.82
C ALA A 69 12.17 -8.06 -11.21
N ASP A 70 11.89 -8.92 -10.23
CA ASP A 70 11.41 -10.29 -10.48
C ASP A 70 10.00 -10.33 -11.08
N VAL A 71 9.08 -9.48 -10.64
CA VAL A 71 7.77 -9.33 -11.30
C VAL A 71 7.96 -8.98 -12.78
N ASN A 72 8.85 -8.04 -13.07
CA ASN A 72 9.09 -7.59 -14.43
C ASN A 72 9.86 -8.61 -15.29
N SER A 73 10.72 -9.44 -14.70
CA SER A 73 11.41 -10.51 -15.45
C SER A 73 10.44 -11.60 -15.90
N ASN A 74 9.36 -11.81 -15.14
CA ASN A 74 8.34 -12.83 -15.42
C ASN A 74 7.17 -12.33 -16.29
N ILE A 75 7.11 -11.03 -16.62
CA ILE A 75 6.01 -10.43 -17.39
C ILE A 75 6.53 -9.82 -18.69
N GLN A 76 6.20 -10.47 -19.82
CA GLN A 76 6.73 -10.10 -21.13
C GLN A 76 6.07 -8.87 -21.76
N ARG A 77 4.83 -8.52 -21.35
CA ARG A 77 4.00 -7.52 -22.05
C ARG A 77 3.96 -6.16 -21.37
N LYS A 78 4.45 -6.02 -20.14
CA LYS A 78 4.39 -4.77 -19.39
C LYS A 78 5.49 -4.69 -18.35
N SER A 79 6.06 -3.51 -18.22
CA SER A 79 6.91 -3.15 -17.09
C SER A 79 6.06 -2.47 -16.01
N TYR A 80 5.96 -3.12 -14.86
CA TYR A 80 5.42 -2.56 -13.64
C TYR A 80 6.39 -1.56 -13.03
N THR A 81 5.84 -0.55 -12.35
CA THR A 81 6.62 0.41 -11.56
C THR A 81 6.17 0.36 -10.11
N MET A 82 6.95 0.99 -9.21
CA MET A 82 6.54 1.15 -7.81
C MET A 82 5.17 1.83 -7.68
N LYS A 83 4.85 2.80 -8.56
CA LYS A 83 3.53 3.47 -8.58
C LYS A 83 2.37 2.49 -8.76
N THR A 84 2.58 1.38 -9.47
CA THR A 84 1.54 0.36 -9.67
C THR A 84 1.15 -0.35 -8.37
N PHE A 85 2.11 -0.54 -7.46
CA PHE A 85 1.89 -1.22 -6.18
C PHE A 85 1.63 -0.26 -5.01
N ARG A 86 1.90 1.04 -5.19
CA ARG A 86 1.67 2.12 -4.23
C ARG A 86 2.34 1.88 -2.85
N PRO A 87 3.61 1.42 -2.78
CA PRO A 87 4.29 1.29 -1.50
C PRO A 87 4.55 2.69 -0.90
N ASN A 88 4.56 2.76 0.42
CA ASN A 88 5.03 3.94 1.15
C ASN A 88 6.56 3.90 1.29
N MET A 89 7.12 2.69 1.37
CA MET A 89 8.53 2.45 1.60
C MET A 89 9.08 1.48 0.55
N ILE A 90 10.14 1.90 -0.12
CA ILE A 90 10.86 1.11 -1.11
C ILE A 90 12.18 0.68 -0.50
N ILE A 91 12.46 -0.61 -0.55
CA ILE A 91 13.64 -1.21 0.09
C ILE A 91 14.56 -1.74 -0.99
N SER A 92 15.86 -1.54 -0.82
CA SER A 92 16.89 -2.21 -1.61
C SER A 92 17.90 -2.82 -0.66
N THR A 93 18.08 -4.13 -0.72
CA THR A 93 19.09 -4.84 0.07
C THR A 93 20.25 -5.27 -0.83
N GLU A 94 21.48 -5.23 -0.32
CA GLU A 94 22.68 -5.61 -1.10
C GLU A 94 22.70 -7.11 -1.42
N SER A 95 22.16 -7.93 -0.53
CA SER A 95 22.02 -9.38 -0.67
C SER A 95 20.67 -9.83 -1.25
N GLY A 96 19.81 -8.88 -1.64
CA GLY A 96 18.37 -9.09 -1.76
C GLY A 96 17.96 -10.19 -2.74
N ARG A 97 17.42 -11.27 -2.18
CA ARG A 97 16.59 -12.20 -2.96
C ARG A 97 15.25 -11.51 -3.23
N PRO A 98 14.66 -11.67 -4.43
CA PRO A 98 13.27 -11.30 -4.63
C PRO A 98 12.39 -11.91 -3.53
N TRP A 99 11.41 -11.15 -3.05
CA TRP A 99 10.43 -11.56 -2.05
C TRP A 99 10.98 -11.75 -0.64
N GLU A 100 12.21 -11.35 -0.35
CA GLU A 100 12.80 -11.44 0.99
C GLU A 100 11.97 -10.68 2.04
N GLU A 101 11.32 -9.57 1.65
CA GLU A 101 10.42 -8.82 2.54
C GLU A 101 9.22 -9.63 3.02
N ASP A 102 8.80 -10.64 2.25
CA ASP A 102 7.73 -11.55 2.62
C ASP A 102 8.19 -12.61 3.63
N GLU A 103 9.48 -12.75 3.91
CA GLU A 103 9.99 -13.66 4.94
C GLU A 103 10.17 -12.97 6.30
N TRP A 104 10.16 -11.63 6.34
CA TRP A 104 10.38 -10.87 7.58
C TRP A 104 9.24 -11.05 8.58
N CYS A 105 9.61 -11.05 9.87
CA CYS A 105 8.70 -11.18 11.00
C CYS A 105 9.17 -10.32 12.20
N GLY A 106 8.28 -10.07 13.15
CA GLY A 106 8.62 -9.31 14.35
C GLY A 106 8.75 -7.81 14.08
N LYS A 107 9.92 -7.24 14.37
CA LYS A 107 10.18 -5.80 14.32
C LYS A 107 11.24 -5.46 13.28
N LEU A 108 10.99 -4.43 12.48
CA LEU A 108 11.94 -3.80 11.59
C LEU A 108 12.34 -2.44 12.17
N GLN A 109 13.64 -2.20 12.32
CA GLN A 109 14.16 -0.91 12.80
C GLN A 109 14.78 -0.13 11.64
N ILE A 110 14.39 1.14 11.48
CA ILE A 110 14.90 2.04 10.46
C ILE A 110 15.27 3.35 11.15
N GLY A 111 16.57 3.54 11.40
CA GLY A 111 17.05 4.59 12.30
C GLY A 111 16.44 4.42 13.69
N GLU A 112 15.67 5.41 14.13
CA GLU A 112 14.95 5.38 15.41
C GLU A 112 13.53 4.82 15.31
N ALA A 113 13.00 4.67 14.10
CA ALA A 113 11.66 4.15 13.89
C ALA A 113 11.64 2.62 14.04
N ILE A 114 10.67 2.10 14.79
CA ILE A 114 10.43 0.66 14.95
C ILE A 114 9.06 0.35 14.36
N LEU A 115 9.04 -0.55 13.38
CA LEU A 115 7.83 -1.00 12.68
C LEU A 115 7.58 -2.47 12.99
N ALA A 116 6.32 -2.83 13.21
CA ALA A 116 5.92 -4.23 13.33
C ALA A 116 5.55 -4.81 11.96
N VAL A 117 6.13 -5.96 11.60
CA VAL A 117 5.81 -6.63 10.34
C VAL A 117 4.54 -7.45 10.51
N SER A 118 3.45 -7.01 9.88
CA SER A 118 2.11 -7.58 10.09
C SER A 118 1.82 -8.79 9.19
N SER A 119 1.78 -8.60 7.87
CA SER A 119 1.42 -9.64 6.91
C SER A 119 1.80 -9.26 5.49
N PRO A 120 1.99 -10.25 4.59
CA PRO A 120 2.05 -9.99 3.14
C PRO A 120 0.78 -9.28 2.66
N CYS A 121 0.92 -8.35 1.72
CA CYS A 121 -0.21 -7.58 1.21
C CYS A 121 -0.76 -8.23 -0.07
N PRO A 122 -2.01 -8.72 -0.07
CA PRO A 122 -2.64 -9.34 -1.22
C PRO A 122 -2.84 -8.31 -2.32
N ARG A 123 -2.61 -8.72 -3.57
CA ARG A 123 -2.78 -7.82 -4.71
C ARG A 123 -4.22 -7.87 -5.22
N CYS A 124 -4.79 -6.70 -5.42
CA CYS A 124 -6.11 -6.52 -6.00
C CYS A 124 -6.01 -5.99 -7.44
N ILE A 125 -7.17 -5.85 -8.08
CA ILE A 125 -7.33 -5.39 -9.46
C ILE A 125 -6.67 -4.05 -9.79
N PHE A 126 -6.41 -3.19 -8.80
CA PHE A 126 -5.78 -1.89 -9.02
C PHE A 126 -4.36 -1.97 -9.58
N THR A 127 -3.67 -3.10 -9.41
CA THR A 127 -2.37 -3.33 -10.07
C THR A 127 -2.50 -3.47 -11.59
N THR A 128 -3.71 -3.66 -12.11
CA THR A 128 -4.01 -3.75 -13.55
C THR A 128 -4.34 -2.38 -14.18
N ILE A 129 -4.20 -1.28 -13.43
CA ILE A 129 -4.38 0.07 -13.93
C ILE A 129 -3.01 0.69 -14.20
N ASP A 130 -2.85 1.25 -15.39
CA ASP A 130 -1.69 2.04 -15.74
C ASP A 130 -1.72 3.41 -15.04
N PRO A 131 -0.73 3.74 -14.18
CA PRO A 131 -0.77 4.99 -13.41
C PRO A 131 -0.68 6.26 -14.25
N GLU A 132 -0.14 6.19 -15.46
CA GLU A 132 0.07 7.36 -16.33
C GLU A 132 -1.13 7.59 -17.26
N THR A 133 -1.79 6.52 -17.69
CA THR A 133 -2.91 6.62 -18.65
C THR A 133 -4.29 6.37 -18.04
N ALA A 134 -4.36 5.92 -16.78
CA ALA A 134 -5.58 5.47 -16.11
C ALA A 134 -6.31 4.32 -16.84
N THR A 135 -5.68 3.66 -17.80
CA THR A 135 -6.28 2.55 -18.54
C THR A 135 -6.07 1.23 -17.82
N ARG A 136 -7.11 0.40 -17.81
CA ARG A 136 -7.06 -0.95 -17.26
C ARG A 136 -6.68 -1.94 -18.36
N PHE A 137 -5.71 -2.81 -18.08
CA PHE A 137 -5.35 -3.90 -18.99
C PHE A 137 -5.82 -5.24 -18.42
N VAL A 138 -6.16 -6.16 -19.31
CA VAL A 138 -6.44 -7.55 -18.95
C VAL A 138 -5.21 -8.36 -19.35
N LEU A 139 -4.57 -8.99 -18.37
CA LEU A 139 -3.55 -10.00 -18.64
C LEU A 139 -4.31 -11.23 -19.18
N ILE A 140 -4.38 -11.35 -20.50
CA ILE A 140 -4.87 -12.55 -21.20
C ILE A 140 -3.74 -13.56 -21.34
#